data_AF-A0A0A7EIX6-F1
#
_entry.id   AF-A0A0A7EIX6-F1
#
_cell.length_a   1.000
_cell.length_b   1.000
_cell.length_c   1.000
_cell.angle_alpha   90.00
_cell.angle_beta   90.00
_cell.angle_gamma   90.00
#
_symmetry.space_group_name_H-M   'P 1'
#
loop_
_entity.id
_entity.type
_entity.pdbx_description
1 polymer ?
#
loop_
_entity_poly.entity_id
_entity_poly.type
_entity_poly.pdbx_seq_one_letter_code
_entity_poly.pdbx_strand_id
1 'polypeptide(L)'
;MDYFSVLPIAIMLLAVALLYFSNKHQMVFAKTWPKQLRPVAYLLIIAAITTMALKFALSAAIFISLMVIMLSIIFLPTFAHLTKGKTNE
;
A
#
# COMPACT_ATOMS: atom_id res chain seq x y z
N MET A 1 17.51 -5.50 -12.40
CA MET A 1 16.74 -5.66 -11.16
C MET A 1 16.04 -7.00 -11.21
N ASP A 2 16.19 -7.85 -10.20
CA ASP A 2 15.48 -9.12 -10.16
C ASP A 2 13.97 -8.89 -10.00
N TYR A 3 13.18 -9.50 -10.88
CA TYR A 3 11.71 -9.45 -10.82
C TYR A 3 11.18 -9.88 -9.45
N PHE A 4 11.87 -10.81 -8.80
CA PHE A 4 11.55 -11.30 -7.46
C PHE A 4 11.69 -10.26 -6.35
N SER A 5 12.46 -9.19 -6.56
CA SER A 5 12.62 -8.10 -5.58
C SER A 5 11.61 -6.98 -5.80
N VAL A 6 11.20 -6.75 -7.05
CA VAL A 6 10.27 -5.67 -7.42
C VAL A 6 8.81 -6.08 -7.23
N LEU A 7 8.48 -7.34 -7.51
CA LEU A 7 7.12 -7.87 -7.42
C LEU A 7 6.48 -7.72 -6.01
N PRO A 8 7.16 -8.06 -4.90
CA PRO A 8 6.58 -7.93 -3.56
C PRO A 8 6.31 -6.46 -3.19
N ILE A 9 7.18 -5.55 -3.64
CA ILE A 9 7.03 -4.10 -3.42
C ILE A 9 5.81 -3.58 -4.16
N ALA A 10 5.64 -3.97 -5.43
CA ALA A 10 4.46 -3.58 -6.22
C ALA A 10 3.16 -4.11 -5.61
N ILE A 11 3.17 -5.36 -5.12
CA ILE A 11 2.01 -5.96 -4.43
C ILE A 11 1.70 -5.20 -3.14
N MET A 12 2.72 -4.80 -2.36
CA MET A 12 2.52 -4.00 -1.14
C MET A 12 1.93 -2.63 -1.45
N LEU A 13 2.44 -1.93 -2.46
CA LEU A 13 1.89 -0.63 -2.87
C LEU A 13 0.42 -0.74 -3.25
N LEU A 14 0.07 -1.78 -4.02
CA LEU A 14 -1.30 -2.05 -4.44
C LEU A 14 -2.20 -2.38 -3.23
N ALA A 15 -1.71 -3.20 -2.29
CA ALA A 15 -2.44 -3.54 -1.07
C ALA A 15 -2.70 -2.31 -0.18
N VAL A 16 -1.70 -1.44 -0.01
CA VAL A 16 -1.88 -0.20 0.76
C VAL A 16 -2.82 0.76 0.05
N ALA A 17 -2.78 0.86 -1.28
CA ALA A 17 -3.74 1.64 -2.05
C ALA A 17 -5.18 1.13 -1.86
N LEU A 18 -5.39 -0.19 -1.92
CA LEU A 18 -6.69 -0.82 -1.62
C LEU A 18 -7.17 -0.48 -0.20
N LEU A 19 -6.29 -0.56 0.80
CA LEU A 19 -6.64 -0.20 2.17
C LEU A 19 -7.02 1.27 2.28
N TYR A 20 -6.26 2.17 1.65
CA TYR A 20 -6.54 3.60 1.63
C TYR A 20 -7.87 3.90 0.94
N PHE A 21 -8.16 3.31 -0.22
CA PHE A 21 -9.43 3.55 -0.91
C PHE A 21 -10.64 2.96 -0.18
N SER A 22 -10.42 1.93 0.64
CA SER A 22 -11.44 1.39 1.56
C SER A 22 -11.58 2.21 2.85
N ASN A 23 -10.73 3.20 3.08
CA ASN A 23 -10.73 4.03 4.29
C ASN A 23 -11.79 5.13 4.17
N LYS A 24 -12.56 5.35 5.25
CA LYS A 24 -13.61 6.39 5.30
C LYS A 24 -13.02 7.80 5.15
N HIS A 25 -11.78 7.99 5.58
CA HIS A 25 -11.07 9.26 5.54
C HIS A 25 -10.26 9.47 4.26
N GLN A 26 -10.44 8.63 3.23
CA GLN A 26 -9.81 8.91 1.94
C GLN A 26 -10.29 10.26 1.40
N MET A 27 -9.39 10.97 0.74
CA MET A 27 -9.70 12.31 0.19
C MET A 27 -9.82 12.31 -1.34
N VAL A 28 -9.65 11.15 -1.98
CA VAL A 28 -9.61 11.00 -3.45
C VAL A 28 -10.99 10.75 -4.04
N PHE A 29 -11.78 9.82 -3.48
CA PHE A 29 -13.11 9.47 -3.99
C PHE A 29 -14.21 9.87 -3.02
N ALA A 30 -15.32 10.39 -3.56
CA ALA A 30 -16.52 10.72 -2.78
C ALA A 30 -17.18 9.48 -2.13
N LYS A 31 -17.00 8.30 -2.73
CA LYS A 31 -17.50 7.02 -2.25
C LYS A 31 -16.35 6.07 -1.92
N THR A 32 -16.39 5.49 -0.73
CA THR A 32 -15.41 4.52 -0.23
C THR A 32 -15.58 3.17 -0.90
N TRP A 33 -14.46 2.51 -1.20
CA TRP A 33 -14.49 1.13 -1.67
C TRP A 33 -15.07 0.19 -0.60
N PRO A 34 -15.67 -0.94 -1.01
CA PRO A 34 -16.31 -1.87 -0.10
C PRO A 34 -15.31 -2.42 0.92
N LYS A 35 -15.69 -2.41 2.20
CA LYS A 35 -14.84 -2.91 3.31
C LYS A 35 -14.44 -4.38 3.14
N GLN A 36 -15.17 -5.13 2.33
CA GLN A 36 -14.87 -6.53 1.96
C GLN A 36 -13.52 -6.68 1.23
N LEU A 37 -12.96 -5.61 0.67
CA LEU A 37 -11.63 -5.62 0.05
C LEU A 37 -10.47 -5.51 1.05
N ARG A 38 -10.74 -5.12 2.30
CA ARG A 38 -9.73 -5.04 3.37
C ARG A 38 -9.04 -6.40 3.65
N PRO A 39 -9.76 -7.51 3.87
CA PRO A 39 -9.12 -8.82 4.05
C PRO A 39 -8.26 -9.21 2.84
N VAL A 40 -8.69 -8.89 1.62
CA VAL A 40 -7.89 -9.14 0.41
C VAL A 40 -6.56 -8.37 0.45
N ALA A 41 -6.60 -7.10 0.85
CA ALA A 41 -5.38 -6.30 0.99
C ALA A 41 -4.45 -6.83 2.09
N TYR A 42 -4.98 -7.29 3.22
CA TYR A 42 -4.15 -7.93 4.26
C TYR A 42 -3.51 -9.23 3.77
N LEU A 43 -4.23 -10.05 3.01
CA LEU A 43 -3.67 -11.26 2.39
C LEU A 43 -2.54 -10.93 1.40
N LEU A 44 -2.69 -9.85 0.63
CA LEU A 44 -1.64 -9.39 -0.28
C LEU A 44 -0.38 -8.91 0.47
N ILE A 45 -0.55 -8.21 1.61
CA ILE A 45 0.58 -7.82 2.47
C ILE A 45 1.29 -9.05 3.01
N ILE A 46 0.54 -10.02 3.54
CA ILE A 46 1.12 -11.27 4.07
C ILE A 46 1.89 -12.00 2.96
N ALA A 47 1.30 -12.17 1.78
CA ALA A 47 1.95 -12.82 0.65
C ALA A 47 3.24 -12.09 0.21
N ALA A 48 3.25 -10.76 0.21
CA ALA A 48 4.43 -9.97 -0.12
C ALA A 48 5.53 -10.08 0.95
N ILE A 49 5.18 -10.12 2.24
CA ILE A 49 6.14 -10.36 3.32
C ILE A 49 6.72 -11.76 3.22
N THR A 50 5.89 -12.79 3.00
CA THR A 50 6.34 -14.18 2.87
C THR A 50 7.29 -14.35 1.68
N THR A 51 6.97 -13.74 0.53
CA THR A 51 7.84 -13.80 -0.65
C THR A 51 9.17 -13.08 -0.44
N MET A 52 9.20 -11.95 0.29
CA MET A 52 10.47 -11.31 0.68
C MET A 52 11.27 -12.15 1.69
N ALA A 53 10.60 -12.77 2.67
CA ALA A 53 11.25 -13.60 3.69
C ALA A 53 11.92 -14.86 3.11
N LEU A 54 11.49 -15.32 1.93
CA LEU A 54 12.15 -16.41 1.20
C LEU A 54 13.47 -16.00 0.52
N LYS A 55 13.69 -14.69 0.32
CA LYS A 55 14.85 -14.15 -0.42
C LYS A 55 15.83 -13.41 0.48
N PHE A 56 15.34 -12.77 1.55
CA PHE A 56 16.12 -11.96 2.46
C PHE A 56 16.06 -12.51 3.88
N ALA A 57 16.99 -12.08 4.74
CA ALA A 57 16.87 -12.29 6.17
C ALA A 57 15.52 -11.75 6.68
N LEU A 58 14.89 -12.48 7.60
CA LEU A 58 13.56 -12.14 8.12
C LEU A 58 13.49 -10.70 8.66
N SER A 59 14.55 -10.23 9.32
CA SER A 59 14.68 -8.86 9.82
C SER A 59 14.64 -7.82 8.70
N ALA A 60 15.33 -8.07 7.59
CA ALA A 60 15.33 -7.18 6.42
C ALA A 60 13.96 -7.17 5.73
N ALA A 61 13.31 -8.33 5.59
CA ALA A 61 11.97 -8.42 5.01
C ALA A 61 10.94 -7.61 5.82
N ILE A 62 10.95 -7.75 7.16
CA ILE A 62 10.07 -6.98 8.05
C ILE A 62 10.35 -5.48 7.93
N PHE A 63 11.63 -5.08 7.95
CA PHE A 63 12.02 -3.67 7.87
C PHE A 63 11.59 -3.02 6.55
N ILE A 64 11.85 -3.66 5.41
CA ILE A 64 11.47 -3.16 4.08
C ILE A 64 9.94 -3.04 3.99
N SER A 65 9.21 -4.04 4.47
CA SER A 65 7.75 -4.04 4.48
C SER A 65 7.17 -2.87 5.28
N LEU A 66 7.71 -2.64 6.48
CA LEU A 66 7.34 -1.50 7.33
C LEU A 66 7.65 -0.17 6.63
N MET A 67 8.83 -0.02 6.03
CA MET A 67 9.17 1.19 5.29
C MET A 67 8.18 1.45 4.15
N VAL A 68 7.84 0.44 3.34
CA VAL A 68 6.89 0.60 2.22
C VAL A 68 5.50 1.01 2.72
N ILE A 69 5.05 0.43 3.83
CA ILE A 69 3.76 0.79 4.46
C ILE A 69 3.81 2.25 4.96
N MET A 70 4.85 2.64 5.70
CA MET A 70 5.00 4.00 6.22
C MET A 70 5.06 5.04 5.09
N LEU A 71 5.86 4.79 4.06
CA LEU A 71 5.94 5.62 2.86
C LEU A 71 4.57 5.76 2.20
N SER A 72 3.85 4.66 2.02
CA SER A 72 2.52 4.69 1.41
C SER A 72 1.51 5.49 2.24
N ILE A 73 1.53 5.35 3.57
CA ILE A 73 0.64 6.10 4.47
C ILE A 73 0.92 7.61 4.41
N ILE A 74 2.17 8.03 4.15
CA ILE A 74 2.52 9.45 3.99
C ILE A 74 2.18 9.94 2.58
N PHE A 75 2.58 9.21 1.55
CA PHE A 75 2.43 9.64 0.15
C PHE A 75 0.98 9.69 -0.31
N LEU A 76 0.13 8.74 0.08
CA LEU A 76 -1.26 8.69 -0.37
C LEU A 76 -2.10 9.91 0.07
N PRO A 77 -2.13 10.33 1.35
CA PRO A 77 -2.85 11.53 1.76
C PRO A 77 -2.21 12.80 1.21
N THR A 78 -0.88 12.88 1.11
CA THR A 78 -0.22 14.05 0.48
C THR A 78 -0.61 14.18 -1.00
N PHE A 79 -0.63 13.07 -1.74
CA PHE A 79 -1.08 13.06 -3.14
C PHE A 79 -2.56 13.43 -3.24
N ALA A 80 -3.40 12.91 -2.36
CA ALA A 80 -4.83 13.26 -2.33
C ALA A 80 -5.08 14.74 -2.01
N HIS A 81 -4.26 15.34 -1.14
CA HIS A 81 -4.31 16.78 -0.86
C HIS A 81 -3.90 17.61 -2.09
N LEU A 82 -2.82 17.23 -2.78
CA LEU A 82 -2.36 17.92 -3.99
C LEU A 82 -3.36 17.85 -5.14
N THR A 83 -4.02 16.71 -5.32
CA THR A 83 -5.04 16.56 -6.38
C THR A 83 -6.32 17.32 -6.06
N LYS A 84 -6.76 17.34 -4.80
CA LYS A 84 -7.92 18.15 -4.38
C LYS A 84 -7.68 19.65 -4.50
N GLY A 85 -6.45 20.12 -4.27
CA GLY A 85 -6.06 21.53 -4.48
C GLY A 85 -6.27 21.99 -5.93
N LYS A 86 -6.00 21.11 -6.91
CA LYS A 86 -6.20 21.38 -8.34
C LYS A 86 -7.65 21.35 -8.83
N THR A 87 -8.59 20.80 -8.05
CA THR A 87 -10.00 20.70 -8.45
C THR A 87 -10.83 21.92 -8.02
N ASN A 88 -10.29 22.77 -7.15
CA ASN A 88 -10.97 23.98 -6.65
C ASN A 88 -10.42 25.28 -7.26
N GLU A 89 -9.56 25.19 -8.28
CA GLU A 89 -9.18 26.31 -9.17
C GLU A 89 -9.95 26.19 -10.49
#